data_AF-A0A258YH15-F1
#
_entry.id   AF-A0A258YH15-F1
#
_cell.length_a   1.000
_cell.length_b   1.000
_cell.length_c   1.000
_cell.angle_alpha   90.00
_cell.angle_beta   90.00
_cell.angle_gamma   90.00
#
_symmetry.space_group_name_H-M   'P 1'
#
loop_
_entity.id
_entity.type
_entity.pdbx_description
1 polymer ?
#
loop_
_entity_poly.entity_id
_entity_poly.type
_entity_poly.pdbx_seq_one_letter_code
_entity_poly.pdbx_strand_id
1 'polypeptide(L)'
;MFRGSHCAGERGSVLLVFTIKWRIINETRDIAGFECRKAVGVILDSVYVIAFYTDQIPLSGGPLSYANLPGMILGVAIPRMNITIMATKLEMIEPKPEKMVPPSSTRWKKSNYAGLIESLRKSNLSNWGSYGRKYVIGSLL
;
A
#
# COMPACT_ATOMS: atom_id res chain seq x y z
N MET A 1 26.53 25.59 12.34
CA MET A 1 25.12 25.98 12.54
C MET A 1 24.35 25.60 11.28
N PHE A 2 23.80 24.39 11.21
CA PHE A 2 23.33 23.81 9.95
C PHE A 2 21.91 24.26 9.61
N ARG A 3 21.76 25.15 8.62
CA ARG A 3 20.48 25.36 7.94
C ARG A 3 20.23 24.17 7.00
N GLY A 4 19.48 23.18 7.47
CA GLY A 4 18.99 22.10 6.63
C GLY A 4 18.01 22.65 5.60
N SER A 5 18.44 22.78 4.35
CA SER A 5 17.56 23.15 3.24
C SER A 5 16.41 22.17 3.13
N HIS A 6 15.18 22.66 2.97
CA HIS A 6 14.03 21.80 2.69
C HIS A 6 14.23 21.12 1.33
N CYS A 7 14.66 19.87 1.35
CA CYS A 7 14.64 18.98 0.19
C CYS A 7 13.19 18.62 -0.15
N ALA A 8 12.47 19.57 -0.75
CA ALA A 8 11.19 19.36 -1.43
C ALA A 8 11.44 18.59 -2.74
N GLY A 9 12.04 17.40 -2.62
CA GLY A 9 12.38 16.54 -3.74
C GLY A 9 11.12 16.16 -4.50
N GLU A 10 11.19 16.28 -5.81
CA GLU A 10 10.10 15.94 -6.72
C GLU A 10 9.71 14.47 -6.53
N ARG A 11 8.59 14.23 -5.83
CA ARG A 11 7.95 12.92 -5.79
C ARG A 11 7.29 12.66 -7.14
N GLY A 12 8.12 12.32 -8.13
CA GLY A 12 7.68 11.89 -9.44
C GLY A 12 6.63 10.80 -9.29
N SER A 13 5.50 10.97 -9.98
CA SER A 13 4.27 10.19 -9.79
C SER A 13 4.39 8.77 -10.36
N VAL A 14 5.26 7.97 -9.74
CA VAL A 14 5.38 6.53 -9.92
C VAL A 14 4.48 5.84 -8.88
N LEU A 15 3.96 4.66 -9.25
CA LEU A 15 3.01 3.82 -8.50
C LEU A 15 1.54 4.21 -8.66
N LEU A 16 0.72 3.17 -8.78
CA LEU A 16 -0.73 3.20 -9.03
C LEU A 16 -1.48 3.39 -7.69
N VAL A 17 -1.14 4.46 -6.97
CA VAL A 17 -1.70 4.76 -5.64
C VAL A 17 -3.06 5.43 -5.79
N PHE A 18 -4.08 4.91 -5.11
CA PHE A 18 -5.39 5.54 -5.09
C PHE A 18 -5.32 6.90 -4.37
N THR A 19 -5.83 7.96 -5.00
CA THR A 19 -5.95 9.30 -4.40
C THR A 19 -7.13 9.34 -3.44
N ILE A 20 -6.96 8.76 -2.26
CA ILE A 20 -8.02 8.62 -1.25
C ILE A 20 -8.15 9.93 -0.46
N LYS A 21 -9.38 10.48 -0.42
CA LYS A 21 -9.72 11.61 0.45
C LYS A 21 -9.98 11.10 1.86
N TRP A 22 -8.96 11.12 2.71
CA TRP A 22 -9.05 10.72 4.11
C TRP A 22 -9.65 11.83 4.98
N ARG A 23 -10.59 11.45 5.87
CA ARG A 23 -11.05 12.26 7.00
C ARG A 23 -10.54 11.63 8.29
N ILE A 24 -9.64 12.32 8.98
CA ILE A 24 -9.13 11.93 10.30
C ILE A 24 -10.24 12.12 11.34
N ILE A 25 -10.29 11.24 12.35
CA ILE A 25 -11.22 11.27 13.47
C ILE A 25 -10.41 11.13 14.76
N ASN A 26 -10.78 11.88 15.80
CA ASN A 26 -10.10 11.87 17.12
C ASN A 26 -10.37 10.59 17.94
N GLU A 27 -10.73 9.48 17.30
CA GLU A 27 -10.77 8.15 17.93
C GLU A 27 -9.37 7.52 17.86
N THR A 28 -8.75 7.32 19.02
CA THR A 28 -7.49 6.58 19.18
C THR A 28 -7.74 5.15 19.66
N ARG A 29 -6.80 4.25 19.36
CA ARG A 29 -6.71 2.89 19.90
C ARG A 29 -5.28 2.37 19.75
N ASP A 30 -4.87 1.46 20.61
CA ASP A 30 -3.55 0.84 20.50
C ASP A 30 -3.58 -0.38 19.57
N ILE A 31 -2.61 -0.49 18.67
CA ILE A 31 -2.38 -1.66 17.80
C ILE A 31 -0.90 -2.02 17.87
N ALA A 32 -0.59 -3.27 18.20
CA ALA A 32 0.78 -3.79 18.31
C ALA A 32 1.74 -2.95 19.21
N GLY A 33 1.18 -2.20 20.17
CA GLY A 33 1.94 -1.31 21.07
C GLY A 33 2.05 0.16 20.62
N PHE A 34 1.42 0.54 19.51
CA PHE A 34 1.45 1.89 18.95
C PHE A 34 0.08 2.57 19.04
N GLU A 35 0.04 3.84 19.48
CA GLU A 35 -1.17 4.67 19.41
C GLU A 35 -1.54 4.86 17.93
N CYS A 36 -2.77 4.49 17.57
CA CYS A 36 -3.30 4.62 16.22
C CYS A 36 -4.57 5.46 16.18
N ARG A 37 -4.57 6.51 15.35
CA ARG A 37 -5.75 7.34 15.08
C ARG A 37 -6.58 6.76 13.95
N LYS A 38 -7.90 6.89 14.08
CA LYS A 38 -8.87 6.46 13.08
C LYS A 38 -8.91 7.45 11.92
N ALA A 39 -8.83 6.93 10.70
CA ALA A 39 -9.14 7.68 9.49
C ALA A 39 -10.24 6.96 8.71
N VAL A 40 -11.14 7.72 8.08
CA VAL A 40 -12.17 7.16 7.19
C VAL A 40 -11.98 7.75 5.81
N GLY A 41 -11.89 6.89 4.80
CA GLY A 41 -11.79 7.24 3.39
C GLY A 41 -12.95 6.64 2.60
N VAL A 42 -13.13 7.14 1.38
CA VAL A 42 -13.99 6.52 0.36
C VAL A 42 -13.13 6.19 -0.85
N ILE A 43 -13.24 4.95 -1.35
CA ILE A 43 -12.64 4.49 -2.60
C ILE A 43 -13.73 4.03 -3.57
N LEU A 44 -13.43 3.99 -4.87
CA LEU A 44 -14.37 3.52 -5.91
C LEU A 44 -15.77 4.17 -5.77
N ASP A 45 -15.76 5.49 -5.55
CA ASP A 45 -16.91 6.40 -5.38
C ASP A 45 -17.91 6.08 -4.24
N SER A 46 -17.79 4.92 -3.59
CA SER A 46 -18.86 4.34 -2.77
C SER A 46 -18.42 3.40 -1.65
N VAL A 47 -17.17 2.94 -1.65
CA VAL A 47 -16.66 1.96 -0.67
C VAL A 47 -16.01 2.69 0.50
N TYR A 48 -16.68 2.66 1.65
CA TYR A 48 -16.12 3.14 2.91
C TYR A 48 -14.97 2.24 3.37
N VAL A 49 -13.83 2.87 3.68
CA VAL A 49 -12.63 2.24 4.23
C VAL A 49 -12.31 2.90 5.57
N ILE A 50 -12.12 2.10 6.61
CA ILE A 50 -11.72 2.56 7.93
C ILE A 50 -10.27 2.13 8.16
N ALA A 51 -9.37 3.10 8.25
CA ALA A 51 -7.96 2.90 8.55
C ALA A 51 -7.65 3.24 10.02
N PHE A 52 -6.57 2.66 10.54
CA PHE A 52 -5.92 3.01 11.78
C PHE A 52 -4.44 3.25 11.47
N TYR A 53 -3.97 4.48 11.67
CA TYR A 53 -2.59 4.88 11.37
C TYR A 53 -1.91 5.44 12.62
N THR A 54 -0.61 5.19 12.77
CA THR A 54 0.21 5.80 13.83
C THR A 54 1.04 6.95 13.26
N ASP A 55 1.14 8.06 13.98
CA ASP A 55 2.01 9.19 13.66
C ASP A 55 3.43 9.03 14.25
N GLN A 56 3.63 8.06 15.13
CA GLN A 56 4.96 7.70 15.67
C GLN A 56 5.93 7.18 14.59
N ILE A 57 5.40 6.71 13.46
CA ILE A 57 6.18 6.25 12.30
C ILE A 57 5.79 7.12 11.09
N PRO A 58 6.60 8.13 10.73
CA PRO A 58 6.25 9.16 9.72
C PRO A 58 6.36 8.67 8.26
N LEU A 59 6.18 7.38 8.02
CA LEU A 59 6.21 6.76 6.70
C LEU A 59 4.79 6.49 6.21
N SER A 60 4.36 7.21 5.17
CA SER A 60 3.09 6.95 4.47
C SER A 60 3.14 5.61 3.72
N GLY A 61 2.73 4.54 4.40
CA GLY A 61 2.54 3.20 3.81
C GLY A 61 1.52 2.40 4.62
N GLY A 62 1.10 1.25 4.09
CA GLY A 62 0.10 0.40 4.71
C GLY A 62 -0.01 -0.98 4.06
N PRO A 63 -0.85 -1.87 4.58
CA PRO A 63 -1.25 -3.08 3.87
C PRO A 63 -2.11 -2.70 2.64
N LEU A 64 -1.87 -3.36 1.50
CA LEU A 64 -2.46 -3.03 0.19
C LEU A 64 -2.13 -1.59 -0.28
N SER A 65 -2.77 -1.13 -1.36
CA SER A 65 -2.48 0.17 -2.02
C SER A 65 -2.98 1.41 -1.25
N TYR A 66 -3.15 1.32 0.07
CA TYR A 66 -3.60 2.41 0.94
C TYR A 66 -2.41 3.26 1.42
N ALA A 67 -2.39 4.53 1.03
CA ALA A 67 -1.38 5.51 1.39
C ALA A 67 -2.02 6.92 1.50
N ASN A 68 -1.19 7.98 1.59
CA ASN A 68 -1.60 9.38 1.76
C ASN A 68 -2.19 9.72 3.15
N LEU A 69 -1.76 9.01 4.19
CA LEU A 69 -1.90 9.41 5.59
C LEU A 69 -0.52 9.87 6.14
N PRO A 70 -0.47 10.74 7.16
CA PRO A 70 0.79 11.35 7.64
C PRO A 70 1.72 10.39 8.39
N GLY A 71 1.34 9.12 8.53
CA GLY A 71 2.15 8.06 9.13
C GLY A 71 1.62 6.68 8.73
N MET A 72 2.22 5.62 9.29
CA MET A 72 2.01 4.25 8.81
C MET A 72 0.67 3.65 9.24
N ILE A 73 -0.03 3.02 8.30
CA ILE A 73 -1.32 2.34 8.51
C ILE A 73 -1.06 0.95 9.11
N LEU A 74 -1.45 0.75 10.36
CA LEU A 74 -1.33 -0.53 11.08
C LEU A 74 -2.63 -1.37 11.06
N GLY A 75 -3.74 -0.81 10.57
CA GLY A 75 -4.95 -1.59 10.33
C GLY A 75 -5.90 -0.97 9.30
N VAL A 76 -6.61 -1.82 8.56
CA VAL A 76 -7.63 -1.44 7.56
C VAL A 76 -8.83 -2.38 7.69
N ALA A 77 -10.04 -1.82 7.73
CA ALA A 77 -11.30 -2.55 7.68
C ALA A 77 -12.19 -2.01 6.54
N ILE A 78 -12.73 -2.91 5.72
CA ILE A 78 -13.59 -2.61 4.57
C ILE A 78 -14.91 -3.37 4.75
N PRO A 79 -15.93 -2.78 5.41
CA PRO A 79 -17.16 -3.49 5.77
C PRO A 79 -17.88 -4.10 4.56
N ARG A 80 -17.89 -3.40 3.41
CA ARG A 80 -18.53 -3.90 2.17
C ARG A 80 -17.91 -5.19 1.62
N MET A 81 -16.65 -5.49 1.98
CA MET A 81 -15.91 -6.66 1.50
C MET A 81 -15.70 -7.71 2.61
N ASN A 82 -16.12 -7.43 3.85
CA ASN A 82 -15.79 -8.21 5.05
C ASN A 82 -14.27 -8.42 5.28
N ILE A 83 -13.42 -7.56 4.70
CA ILE A 83 -11.97 -7.63 4.86
C ILE A 83 -11.56 -6.79 6.06
N THR A 84 -10.78 -7.37 6.97
CA THR A 84 -10.08 -6.66 8.04
C THR A 84 -8.64 -7.16 8.11
N ILE A 85 -7.69 -6.24 8.05
CA ILE A 85 -6.25 -6.49 8.12
C ILE A 85 -5.71 -5.67 9.30
N MET A 86 -4.95 -6.27 10.20
CA MET A 86 -4.31 -5.59 11.33
C MET A 86 -2.89 -6.12 11.55
N ALA A 87 -1.97 -5.24 11.95
CA ALA A 87 -0.62 -5.61 12.37
C ALA A 87 -0.67 -6.35 13.72
N THR A 88 -0.11 -7.56 13.77
CA THR A 88 -0.01 -8.38 14.98
C THR A 88 1.29 -8.13 15.76
N LYS A 89 2.37 -7.79 15.05
CA LYS A 89 3.68 -7.44 15.59
C LYS A 89 4.37 -6.46 14.64
N LEU A 90 5.19 -5.56 15.16
CA LEU A 90 6.08 -4.72 14.38
C LEU A 90 7.51 -4.86 14.92
N GLU A 91 8.49 -5.02 14.03
CA GLU A 91 9.90 -5.15 14.36
C GLU A 91 10.71 -4.17 13.50
N MET A 92 11.50 -3.31 14.13
CA MET A 92 12.41 -2.40 13.42
C MET A 92 13.72 -3.13 13.12
N ILE A 93 13.74 -3.85 11.99
CA ILE A 93 14.91 -4.59 11.52
C ILE A 93 15.76 -3.68 10.63
N GLU A 94 17.02 -3.45 11.01
CA GLU A 94 17.98 -2.76 10.14
C GLU A 94 18.25 -3.60 8.87
N PRO A 95 18.12 -3.02 7.66
CA PRO A 95 18.28 -3.76 6.42
C PRO A 95 19.76 -4.07 6.16
N LYS A 96 20.17 -5.33 6.39
CA LYS A 96 21.50 -5.81 5.97
C LYS A 96 21.68 -5.55 4.46
N PRO A 97 22.80 -4.94 4.03
CA PRO A 97 22.95 -4.41 2.67
C PRO A 97 22.87 -5.50 1.58
N GLU A 98 23.22 -6.73 1.93
CA GLU A 98 23.08 -7.94 1.10
C GLU A 98 21.67 -8.13 0.53
N LYS A 99 20.63 -7.70 1.26
CA LYS A 99 19.21 -7.79 0.84
C LYS A 99 18.71 -6.56 0.06
N MET A 100 19.50 -5.50 -0.02
CA MET A 100 19.18 -4.30 -0.82
C MET A 100 19.79 -4.35 -2.23
N VAL A 101 20.56 -5.38 -2.55
CA VAL A 101 21.05 -5.62 -3.92
C VAL A 101 19.86 -5.96 -4.83
N PRO A 102 19.61 -5.22 -5.92
CA PRO A 102 18.53 -5.56 -6.84
C PRO A 102 18.80 -6.94 -7.46
N PRO A 103 17.79 -7.83 -7.55
CA PRO A 103 18.02 -9.22 -7.93
C PRO A 103 18.55 -9.29 -9.37
N SER A 104 19.61 -10.08 -9.58
CA SER A 104 20.44 -10.06 -10.80
C SER A 104 19.61 -10.02 -12.09
N SER A 105 19.91 -9.04 -12.94
CA SER A 105 19.09 -8.61 -14.08
C SER A 105 18.79 -9.71 -15.10
N THR A 106 19.63 -10.75 -15.16
CA THR A 106 19.54 -11.89 -16.09
C THR A 106 18.23 -12.68 -16.00
N ARG A 107 17.44 -12.54 -14.91
CA ARG A 107 16.13 -13.20 -14.75
C ARG A 107 14.90 -12.28 -14.86
N TRP A 108 15.06 -10.97 -15.09
CA TRP A 108 13.94 -10.02 -14.98
C TRP A 108 13.69 -9.23 -16.26
N LYS A 109 12.59 -9.56 -16.94
CA LYS A 109 12.14 -8.83 -18.13
C LYS A 109 11.49 -7.50 -17.73
N LYS A 110 12.25 -6.40 -17.79
CA LYS A 110 11.70 -5.03 -17.74
C LYS A 110 10.59 -4.92 -18.79
N SER A 111 9.36 -4.70 -18.33
CA SER A 111 8.16 -4.65 -19.18
C SER A 111 7.30 -3.47 -18.77
N ASN A 112 6.81 -2.72 -19.76
CA ASN A 112 5.82 -1.66 -19.55
C ASN A 112 4.44 -2.28 -19.29
N TYR A 113 3.51 -1.54 -18.68
CA TYR A 113 2.15 -2.01 -18.32
C TYR A 113 1.44 -2.77 -19.45
N ALA A 114 1.50 -2.27 -20.69
CA ALA A 114 0.92 -2.96 -21.85
C ALA A 114 1.55 -4.35 -22.09
N GLY A 115 2.88 -4.46 -22.01
CA GLY A 115 3.61 -5.72 -22.15
C GLY A 115 3.43 -6.67 -20.96
N LEU A 116 3.21 -6.14 -19.76
CA LEU A 116 2.87 -6.92 -18.57
C LEU A 116 1.46 -7.52 -18.70
N ILE A 117 0.45 -6.70 -19.06
CA ILE A 117 -0.93 -7.17 -19.31
C ILE A 117 -0.97 -8.21 -20.42
N GLU A 118 -0.18 -8.03 -21.49
CA GLU A 118 -0.09 -9.00 -22.58
C GLU A 118 0.58 -10.31 -22.15
N SER A 119 1.59 -10.24 -21.27
CA SER A 119 2.23 -11.42 -20.67
C SER A 119 1.29 -12.15 -19.69
N LEU A 120 0.49 -11.41 -18.92
CA LEU A 120 -0.55 -11.96 -18.03
C LEU A 120 -1.70 -12.60 -18.82
N ARG A 121 -2.07 -12.06 -19.99
CA ARG A 121 -3.06 -12.67 -20.90
C ARG A 121 -2.57 -13.95 -21.57
N LYS A 122 -1.28 -14.03 -21.90
CA LYS A 122 -0.67 -15.18 -22.61
C LYS A 122 -0.17 -16.30 -21.69
N SER A 123 0.06 -16.00 -20.41
CA SER A 123 0.44 -17.00 -19.39
C SER A 123 -0.80 -17.64 -18.74
N ASN A 124 -0.58 -18.47 -17.72
CA ASN A 124 -1.52 -19.43 -17.13
C ASN A 124 -2.93 -18.91 -16.76
N LEU A 125 -3.17 -17.61 -16.72
CA LEU A 125 -4.50 -17.02 -16.50
C LEU A 125 -5.46 -17.28 -17.67
N SER A 126 -4.96 -17.54 -18.89
CA SER A 126 -5.77 -17.96 -20.03
C SER A 126 -6.56 -19.24 -19.73
N ASN A 127 -5.90 -20.21 -19.10
CA ASN A 127 -6.48 -21.49 -18.68
C ASN A 127 -7.57 -21.35 -17.59
N TRP A 128 -7.70 -20.17 -16.96
CA TRP A 128 -8.69 -19.88 -15.90
C TRP A 128 -9.97 -19.21 -16.45
N GLY A 129 -10.03 -18.96 -17.77
CA GLY A 129 -11.21 -18.42 -18.45
C GLY A 129 -11.80 -17.16 -17.81
N SER A 130 -13.12 -17.15 -17.58
CA SER A 130 -13.85 -16.01 -17.01
C SER A 130 -13.40 -15.66 -15.58
N TYR A 131 -12.88 -16.62 -14.82
CA TYR A 131 -12.45 -16.40 -13.42
C TYR A 131 -11.16 -15.58 -13.32
N GLY A 132 -10.19 -15.81 -14.21
CA GLY A 132 -8.89 -15.11 -14.19
C GLY A 132 -9.03 -13.57 -14.16
N ARG A 133 -10.00 -13.03 -14.92
CA ARG A 133 -10.27 -11.58 -14.97
C ARG A 133 -10.77 -11.01 -13.63
N LYS A 134 -11.49 -11.80 -12.82
CA LYS A 134 -11.96 -11.37 -11.48
C LYS A 134 -10.80 -11.27 -10.49
N TYR A 135 -9.89 -12.24 -10.50
CA TYR A 135 -8.73 -12.26 -9.61
C TYR A 135 -7.71 -11.15 -9.94
N VAL A 136 -7.50 -10.81 -11.22
CA VAL A 136 -6.64 -9.66 -11.59
C VAL A 136 -7.18 -8.35 -11.00
N ILE A 137 -8.49 -8.12 -11.02
CA ILE A 137 -9.10 -6.93 -10.40
C ILE A 137 -8.95 -6.99 -8.88
N GLY A 138 -9.15 -8.16 -8.26
CA GLY A 138 -8.94 -8.36 -6.83
C GLY A 138 -7.48 -8.18 -6.36
N SER A 139 -6.49 -8.36 -7.24
CA SER A 139 -5.07 -8.11 -6.94
C SER A 139 -4.60 -6.66 -7.13
N LEU A 140 -5.49 -5.75 -7.53
CA LEU A 140 -5.20 -4.34 -7.78
C LEU A 140 -5.87 -3.40 -6.76
N LEU A 141 -6.49 -3.96 -5.70
CA LEU A 141 -7.19 -3.26 -4.61
C LEU A 141 -6.54 -3.57 -3.26
#